data_AF-A0A3C0GD43-F1
#
_entry.id   AF-A0A3C0GD43-F1
#
_cell.length_a   1.000
_cell.length_b   1.000
_cell.length_c   1.000
_cell.angle_alpha   90.00
_cell.angle_beta   90.00
_cell.angle_gamma   90.00
#
_symmetry.space_group_name_H-M   'P 1'
#
loop_
_entity.id
_entity.type
_entity.pdbx_description
1 polymer ?
#
loop_
_entity_poly.entity_id
_entity_poly.type
_entity_poly.pdbx_seq_one_letter_code
_entity_poly.pdbx_strand_id
1 'polypeptide(L)'
;MNESTDNLMDELEKALKNVHQKNLGIDLEPEIEVVADDNVVFRYEKIGIRMELLEIHVDTKRVPTAEIVVSASKNKYPNITRETIYRDRVNLVSNRSKTSFVKTMCNALPPLADSWTDIVESITEETLKIYREGNDIMTIGSIEDDDIPSYQVFPLIRSDGINILFGAGAQGKSFLATFICMLVQGGVDHAGLAPEQGNVLYLDWEDSWRTVNKRIKALRKGNN
;
A
#
# COMPACT_ATOMS: atom_id res chain seq x y z
N MET A 1 -40.85 -4.59 -27.62
CA MET A 1 -41.32 -4.55 -26.22
C MET A 1 -40.20 -4.04 -25.29
N ASN A 2 -39.35 -3.11 -25.76
CA ASN A 2 -38.15 -2.64 -25.03
C ASN A 2 -38.13 -1.12 -24.76
N GLU A 3 -38.85 -0.31 -25.55
CA GLU A 3 -38.83 1.16 -25.37
C GLU A 3 -39.42 1.62 -24.03
N SER A 4 -40.37 0.87 -23.46
CA SER A 4 -41.02 1.24 -22.19
C SER A 4 -40.12 0.98 -20.98
N THR A 5 -39.30 -0.08 -21.03
CA THR A 5 -38.35 -0.42 -19.96
C THR A 5 -37.09 0.42 -20.01
N ASP A 6 -36.57 0.72 -21.21
CA ASP A 6 -35.40 1.58 -21.36
C ASP A 6 -35.71 3.01 -20.93
N ASN A 7 -36.91 3.53 -21.25
CA ASN A 7 -37.33 4.85 -20.81
C ASN A 7 -37.55 4.92 -19.28
N LEU A 8 -37.99 3.82 -18.65
CA LEU A 8 -38.14 3.73 -17.20
C LEU A 8 -36.79 3.69 -16.47
N MET A 9 -35.80 3.02 -17.04
CA MET A 9 -34.43 2.99 -16.51
C MET A 9 -33.74 4.34 -16.66
N ASP A 10 -33.95 5.03 -17.78
CA ASP A 10 -33.41 6.37 -18.05
C ASP A 10 -34.05 7.44 -17.14
N GLU A 11 -35.35 7.31 -16.85
CA GLU A 11 -36.07 8.12 -15.85
C GLU A 11 -35.62 7.81 -14.42
N LEU A 12 -35.37 6.55 -14.08
CA LEU A 12 -34.84 6.15 -12.77
C LEU A 12 -33.42 6.66 -12.54
N GLU A 13 -32.55 6.59 -13.54
CA GLU A 13 -31.20 7.15 -13.47
C GLU A 13 -31.22 8.66 -13.32
N LYS A 14 -32.10 9.36 -14.06
CA LYS A 14 -32.30 10.81 -13.89
C LYS A 14 -32.87 11.15 -12.52
N ALA A 15 -33.79 10.35 -12.00
CA ALA A 15 -34.37 10.55 -10.68
C ALA A 15 -33.33 10.30 -9.57
N LEU A 16 -32.51 9.25 -9.68
CA LEU A 16 -31.42 8.96 -8.76
C LEU A 16 -30.36 10.07 -8.78
N LYS A 17 -29.96 10.54 -9.97
CA LYS A 17 -29.06 11.70 -10.11
C LYS A 17 -29.66 12.97 -9.53
N ASN A 18 -30.96 13.21 -9.72
CA ASN A 18 -31.65 14.38 -9.15
C ASN A 18 -31.83 14.31 -7.63
N VAL A 19 -32.01 13.13 -7.05
CA VAL A 19 -32.05 12.94 -5.59
C VAL A 19 -30.65 13.14 -5.00
N HIS A 20 -29.60 12.66 -5.68
CA HIS A 20 -28.21 12.92 -5.30
C HIS A 20 -27.85 14.42 -5.41
N GLN A 21 -28.33 15.11 -6.46
CA GLN A 21 -28.10 16.55 -6.65
C GLN A 21 -28.95 17.46 -5.75
N LYS A 22 -30.04 16.96 -5.16
CA LYS A 22 -30.90 17.77 -4.27
C LYS A 22 -30.33 17.96 -2.87
N ASN A 23 -29.36 17.14 -2.45
CA ASN A 23 -28.64 17.30 -1.20
C ASN A 23 -27.33 18.05 -1.45
N LEU A 24 -27.43 19.38 -1.54
CA LEU A 24 -26.33 20.36 -1.70
C LEU A 24 -25.54 20.22 -3.00
N GLY A 25 -25.33 21.34 -3.71
CA GLY A 25 -24.56 21.42 -4.96
C GLY A 25 -23.04 21.21 -4.80
N ILE A 26 -22.64 20.26 -3.96
CA ILE A 26 -21.29 19.79 -3.75
C ILE A 26 -21.23 18.42 -4.40
N ASP A 27 -20.47 18.29 -5.48
CA ASP A 27 -20.14 16.99 -6.03
C ASP A 27 -19.27 16.23 -5.01
N LEU A 28 -19.84 15.19 -4.42
CA LEU A 28 -19.26 14.35 -3.38
C LEU A 28 -18.71 13.04 -3.96
N GLU A 29 -18.54 12.91 -5.27
CA GLU A 29 -17.87 11.75 -5.84
C GLU A 29 -16.34 11.86 -5.65
N PRO A 30 -15.71 10.98 -4.86
CA PRO A 30 -14.26 10.95 -4.73
C PRO A 30 -13.62 10.21 -5.89
N GLU A 31 -12.41 10.62 -6.27
CA GLU A 31 -11.49 9.72 -6.94
C GLU A 31 -10.97 8.69 -5.92
N ILE A 32 -11.07 7.41 -6.25
CA ILE A 32 -10.66 6.30 -5.39
C ILE A 32 -9.40 5.67 -5.96
N GLU A 33 -8.39 5.54 -5.11
CA GLU A 33 -7.12 4.87 -5.45
C GLU A 33 -6.84 3.78 -4.42
N VAL A 34 -6.66 2.54 -4.89
CA VAL A 34 -6.16 1.43 -4.06
C VAL A 34 -4.64 1.46 -4.14
N VAL A 35 -4.00 1.84 -3.04
CA VAL A 35 -2.53 2.01 -2.96
C VAL A 35 -1.84 0.69 -2.60
N ALA A 36 -2.51 -0.13 -1.79
CA ALA A 36 -2.15 -1.49 -1.47
C ALA A 36 -3.43 -2.26 -1.07
N ASP A 37 -3.34 -3.58 -0.96
CA ASP A 37 -4.46 -4.46 -0.59
C ASP A 37 -5.22 -4.02 0.67
N ASP A 38 -4.52 -3.38 1.61
CA ASP A 38 -5.05 -2.89 2.89
C ASP A 38 -5.10 -1.36 3.00
N ASN A 39 -4.88 -0.62 1.91
CA ASN A 39 -4.81 0.84 1.92
C ASN A 39 -5.61 1.45 0.75
N VAL A 40 -6.64 2.23 1.08
CA VAL A 40 -7.50 2.92 0.10
C VAL A 40 -7.48 4.43 0.36
N VAL A 41 -7.37 5.21 -0.72
CA VAL A 41 -7.35 6.67 -0.68
C VAL A 41 -8.55 7.22 -1.44
N PHE A 42 -9.25 8.16 -0.80
CA PHE A 42 -10.37 8.91 -1.36
C PHE A 42 -9.96 10.37 -1.52
N ARG A 43 -9.98 10.88 -2.75
CA ARG A 43 -9.66 12.27 -3.08
C ARG A 43 -10.92 13.02 -3.52
N TYR A 44 -11.34 13.97 -2.71
CA TYR A 44 -12.42 14.89 -3.01
C TYR A 44 -11.85 16.22 -3.49
N GLU A 45 -11.37 16.26 -4.73
CA GLU A 45 -10.68 17.43 -5.32
C GLU A 45 -11.51 18.72 -5.22
N LYS A 46 -12.83 18.63 -5.47
CA LYS A 46 -13.76 19.77 -5.47
C LYS A 46 -13.98 20.39 -4.10
N ILE A 47 -13.81 19.65 -3.01
CA ILE A 47 -13.82 20.19 -1.65
C ILE A 47 -12.43 20.26 -1.02
N GLY A 48 -11.39 19.72 -1.67
CA GLY A 48 -10.01 19.77 -1.20
C GLY A 48 -9.79 18.92 0.05
N ILE A 49 -10.42 17.75 0.09
CA ILE A 49 -10.28 16.77 1.17
C ILE A 49 -9.66 15.50 0.62
N ARG A 50 -8.72 14.94 1.37
CA ARG A 50 -8.14 13.62 1.13
C ARG A 50 -8.36 12.77 2.38
N MET A 51 -8.92 11.59 2.19
CA MET A 51 -9.09 10.61 3.27
C MET A 51 -8.37 9.33 2.91
N GLU A 52 -7.60 8.82 3.85
CA GLU A 52 -6.80 7.60 3.67
C GLU A 52 -7.28 6.61 4.71
N LEU A 53 -7.74 5.44 4.25
CA LEU A 53 -8.08 4.30 5.09
C LEU A 53 -6.95 3.30 4.95
N LEU A 54 -6.14 3.22 6.01
CA LEU A 54 -4.89 2.48 6.06
C LEU A 54 -5.00 1.27 6.98
N GLU A 55 -4.14 0.28 6.77
CA GLU A 55 -4.07 -0.95 7.57
C GLU A 55 -5.45 -1.62 7.73
N ILE A 56 -6.22 -1.74 6.65
CA ILE A 56 -7.54 -2.36 6.69
C ILE A 56 -7.38 -3.84 7.06
N HIS A 57 -7.90 -4.20 8.22
CA HIS A 57 -7.84 -5.57 8.71
C HIS A 57 -9.07 -5.93 9.53
N VAL A 58 -9.25 -7.22 9.72
CA VAL A 58 -10.28 -7.78 10.59
C VAL A 58 -9.70 -7.93 11.99
N ASP A 59 -10.31 -7.25 12.98
CA ASP A 59 -9.86 -7.32 14.36
C ASP A 59 -10.12 -8.71 15.01
N THR A 60 -9.68 -8.87 16.25
CA THR A 60 -9.88 -10.13 17.02
C THR A 60 -11.35 -10.52 17.20
N LYS A 61 -12.28 -9.57 17.08
CA LYS A 61 -13.74 -9.78 17.16
C LYS A 61 -14.37 -9.97 15.79
N ARG A 62 -13.56 -10.16 14.76
CA ARG A 62 -13.97 -10.31 13.35
C ARG A 62 -14.64 -9.08 12.76
N VAL A 63 -14.28 -7.89 13.23
CA VAL A 63 -14.82 -6.64 12.72
C VAL A 63 -13.79 -5.91 11.86
N PRO A 64 -14.12 -5.51 10.61
CA PRO A 64 -13.24 -4.70 9.80
C PRO A 64 -12.97 -3.34 10.43
N THR A 65 -11.69 -3.04 10.61
CA THR A 65 -11.18 -1.79 11.18
C THR A 65 -10.07 -1.23 10.29
N ALA A 66 -10.01 0.09 10.20
CA ALA A 66 -8.96 0.79 9.48
C ALA A 66 -8.47 2.00 10.29
N GLU A 67 -7.23 2.39 10.09
CA GLU A 67 -6.76 3.72 10.47
C GLU A 67 -7.27 4.72 9.43
N ILE A 68 -8.01 5.73 9.87
CA ILE A 68 -8.46 6.82 9.00
C ILE A 68 -7.60 8.06 9.23
N VAL A 69 -7.05 8.60 8.15
CA VAL A 69 -6.34 9.89 8.13
C VAL A 69 -7.12 10.85 7.26
N VAL A 70 -7.50 12.01 7.81
CA VAL A 70 -8.20 13.07 7.08
C VAL A 70 -7.27 14.26 6.92
N SER A 71 -7.05 14.65 5.68
CA SER A 71 -6.27 15.82 5.30
C SER A 71 -7.13 16.80 4.51
N ALA A 72 -6.93 18.09 4.76
CA ALA A 72 -7.65 19.17 4.10
C ALA A 72 -6.67 20.20 3.53
N SER A 73 -7.00 20.73 2.35
CA SER A 73 -6.18 21.73 1.68
C SER A 73 -6.28 23.09 2.38
N LYS A 74 -5.15 23.67 2.78
CA LYS A 74 -5.07 25.04 3.33
C LYS A 74 -5.60 26.10 2.36
N ASN A 75 -5.52 25.85 1.05
CA ASN A 75 -6.04 26.77 0.04
C ASN A 75 -7.57 26.90 0.12
N LYS A 76 -8.28 25.82 0.45
CA LYS A 76 -9.76 25.85 0.60
C LYS A 76 -10.20 26.14 2.03
N TYR A 77 -9.40 25.72 3.01
CA TYR A 77 -9.69 25.91 4.43
C TYR A 77 -8.52 26.63 5.12
N PRO A 78 -8.39 27.95 4.96
CA PRO A 78 -7.26 28.71 5.51
C PRO A 78 -7.23 28.71 7.05
N ASN A 79 -8.35 28.38 7.70
CA ASN A 79 -8.48 28.34 9.16
C ASN A 79 -7.91 27.07 9.81
N ILE A 80 -7.48 26.07 9.02
CA ILE A 80 -6.87 24.85 9.58
C ILE A 80 -5.42 25.10 9.98
N THR A 81 -5.04 24.64 11.16
CA THR A 81 -3.66 24.80 11.67
C THR A 81 -2.67 23.89 10.92
N ARG A 82 -3.12 22.68 10.57
CA ARG A 82 -2.34 21.60 9.93
C ARG A 82 -3.17 20.97 8.81
N GLU A 83 -2.50 20.43 7.80
CA GLU A 83 -3.17 19.76 6.67
C GLU A 83 -3.86 18.48 7.11
N THR A 84 -3.18 17.63 7.88
CA THR A 84 -3.82 16.47 8.53
C THR A 84 -4.63 16.92 9.73
N ILE A 85 -5.94 17.00 9.59
CA ILE A 85 -6.85 17.51 10.63
C ILE A 85 -7.26 16.42 11.61
N TYR A 86 -7.31 15.15 11.19
CA TYR A 86 -7.75 14.03 12.01
C TYR A 86 -7.02 12.73 11.67
N ARG A 87 -6.82 11.91 12.70
CA ARG A 87 -6.25 10.57 12.61
C ARG A 87 -6.78 9.73 13.76
N ASP A 88 -7.36 8.57 13.47
CA ASP A 88 -7.87 7.64 14.48
C ASP A 88 -8.09 6.24 13.87
N ARG A 89 -8.37 5.23 14.70
CA ARG A 89 -8.90 3.94 14.22
C ARG A 89 -10.42 3.97 14.20
N VAL A 90 -10.98 3.62 13.04
CA VAL A 90 -12.43 3.53 12.85
C VAL A 90 -12.85 2.09 12.62
N ASN A 91 -13.96 1.71 13.24
CA ASN A 91 -14.66 0.47 12.93
C ASN A 91 -15.61 0.74 11.76
N LEU A 92 -15.39 0.07 10.64
CA LEU A 92 -16.06 0.36 9.37
C LEU A 92 -17.55 0.00 9.39
N VAL A 93 -17.98 -0.87 10.32
CA VAL A 93 -19.37 -1.36 10.42
C VAL A 93 -20.14 -0.67 11.56
N SER A 94 -19.45 -0.21 12.61
CA SER A 94 -20.09 0.29 13.83
C SER A 94 -20.66 1.70 13.67
N ASN A 95 -21.99 1.81 13.78
CA ASN A 95 -22.69 3.10 13.74
C ASN A 95 -22.21 4.09 14.83
N ARG A 96 -21.82 3.58 16.00
CA ARG A 96 -21.27 4.41 17.08
C ARG A 96 -19.92 5.05 16.68
N SER A 97 -19.07 4.29 15.99
CA SER A 97 -17.77 4.77 15.49
C SER A 97 -17.99 5.85 14.43
N LYS A 98 -18.88 5.58 13.46
CA LYS A 98 -19.24 6.53 12.39
C LYS A 98 -19.80 7.85 12.97
N THR A 99 -20.74 7.77 13.91
CA THR A 99 -21.35 8.96 14.53
C THR A 99 -20.33 9.83 15.28
N SER A 100 -19.38 9.21 16.00
CA SER A 100 -18.30 9.93 16.69
C SER A 100 -17.35 10.62 15.71
N PHE A 101 -17.03 9.95 14.61
CA PHE A 101 -16.20 10.49 13.55
C PHE A 101 -16.87 11.69 12.87
N VAL A 102 -18.14 11.54 12.44
CA VAL A 102 -18.96 12.62 11.86
C VAL A 102 -18.98 13.84 12.79
N LYS A 103 -19.30 13.65 14.07
CA LYS A 103 -19.32 14.76 15.05
C LYS A 103 -17.99 15.50 15.14
N THR A 104 -16.88 14.77 15.08
CA THR A 104 -15.54 15.36 15.11
C THR A 104 -15.26 16.15 13.84
N MET A 105 -15.68 15.63 12.69
CA MET A 105 -15.47 16.27 11.39
C MET A 105 -16.34 17.51 11.20
N CYS A 106 -17.60 17.50 11.66
CA CYS A 106 -18.45 18.69 11.68
C CYS A 106 -17.82 19.84 12.47
N ASN A 107 -17.10 19.55 13.55
CA ASN A 107 -16.40 20.58 14.33
C ASN A 107 -15.10 21.05 13.65
N ALA A 108 -14.37 20.14 13.02
CA ALA A 108 -13.10 20.45 12.37
C ALA A 108 -13.29 21.20 11.04
N LEU A 109 -14.35 20.87 10.30
CA LEU A 109 -14.72 21.47 9.02
C LEU A 109 -16.22 21.80 8.99
N PRO A 110 -16.65 22.87 9.71
CA PRO A 110 -18.06 23.29 9.77
C PRO A 110 -18.73 23.57 8.42
N PRO A 111 -18.05 24.10 7.37
CA PRO A 111 -18.67 24.31 6.07
C PRO A 111 -19.22 23.05 5.40
N LEU A 112 -18.83 21.85 5.87
CA LEU A 112 -19.30 20.57 5.35
C LEU A 112 -20.17 19.80 6.36
N ALA A 113 -20.65 20.47 7.42
CA ALA A 113 -21.38 19.82 8.51
C ALA A 113 -22.52 18.91 8.03
N ASP A 114 -23.26 19.33 7.01
CA ASP A 114 -24.42 18.60 6.47
C ASP A 114 -24.03 17.41 5.57
N SER A 115 -22.81 17.37 5.06
CA SER A 115 -22.34 16.35 4.10
C SER A 115 -21.54 15.22 4.76
N TRP A 116 -21.06 15.40 5.99
CA TRP A 116 -20.19 14.42 6.64
C TRP A 116 -20.83 13.05 6.83
N THR A 117 -22.15 12.98 7.08
CA THR A 117 -22.85 11.70 7.20
C THR A 117 -22.73 10.88 5.92
N ASP A 118 -23.00 11.50 4.78
CA ASP A 118 -22.97 10.85 3.47
C ASP A 118 -21.54 10.48 3.06
N ILE A 119 -20.58 11.39 3.30
CA ILE A 119 -19.15 11.15 3.06
C ILE A 119 -18.67 9.93 3.85
N VAL A 120 -18.98 9.87 5.16
CA VAL A 120 -18.55 8.76 6.03
C VAL A 120 -19.19 7.44 5.62
N GLU A 121 -20.48 7.44 5.28
CA GLU A 121 -21.14 6.22 4.83
C GLU A 121 -20.52 5.71 3.52
N SER A 122 -20.34 6.61 2.54
CA SER A 122 -19.73 6.30 1.25
C SER A 122 -18.33 5.70 1.39
N ILE A 123 -17.41 6.35 2.12
CA ILE A 123 -16.04 5.83 2.25
C ILE A 123 -16.00 4.49 2.98
N THR A 124 -16.86 4.30 4.00
CA THR A 124 -16.85 3.04 4.75
C THR A 124 -17.41 1.88 3.94
N GLU A 125 -18.48 2.10 3.18
CA GLU A 125 -19.08 1.07 2.34
C GLU A 125 -18.16 0.71 1.17
N GLU A 126 -17.58 1.69 0.48
CA GLU A 126 -16.68 1.42 -0.64
C GLU A 126 -15.39 0.75 -0.18
N THR A 127 -14.85 1.15 0.98
CA THR A 127 -13.69 0.46 1.58
C THR A 127 -14.02 -0.99 1.93
N LEU A 128 -15.22 -1.25 2.48
CA LEU A 128 -15.66 -2.62 2.78
C LEU A 128 -15.84 -3.45 1.52
N LYS A 129 -16.36 -2.86 0.44
CA LYS A 129 -16.52 -3.51 -0.85
C LYS A 129 -15.17 -3.92 -1.43
N ILE A 130 -14.24 -2.97 -1.57
CA ILE A 130 -12.88 -3.22 -2.05
C ILE A 130 -12.20 -4.32 -1.21
N TYR A 131 -12.26 -4.20 0.11
CA TYR A 131 -11.65 -5.17 1.02
C TYR A 131 -12.25 -6.59 0.89
N ARG A 132 -13.56 -6.71 0.64
CA ARG A 132 -14.26 -7.99 0.53
C ARG A 132 -14.17 -8.63 -0.85
N GLU A 133 -14.09 -7.82 -1.90
CA GLU A 133 -13.84 -8.29 -3.26
C GLU A 133 -12.48 -8.98 -3.33
N GLY A 134 -11.49 -8.49 -2.55
CA GLY A 134 -10.16 -9.06 -2.50
C GLY A 134 -9.41 -8.85 -3.81
N ASN A 135 -8.37 -9.64 -4.04
CA ASN A 135 -7.58 -9.54 -5.28
C ASN A 135 -8.17 -10.43 -6.38
N ASP A 136 -7.95 -10.02 -7.63
CA ASP A 136 -8.29 -10.83 -8.79
C ASP A 136 -7.66 -12.23 -8.70
N ILE A 137 -8.44 -13.26 -9.08
CA ILE A 137 -7.94 -14.63 -9.16
C ILE A 137 -7.01 -14.72 -10.36
N MET A 138 -5.70 -14.71 -10.10
CA MET A 138 -4.67 -14.86 -11.12
C MET A 138 -4.30 -16.33 -11.33
N THR A 139 -4.22 -16.77 -12.59
CA THR A 139 -3.68 -18.09 -12.93
C THR A 139 -2.16 -18.02 -12.96
N ILE A 140 -1.50 -18.79 -12.09
CA ILE A 140 -0.03 -18.85 -12.00
C ILE A 140 0.51 -19.76 -13.12
N GLY A 141 1.52 -19.29 -13.86
CA GLY A 141 2.21 -20.07 -14.90
C GLY A 141 1.88 -19.71 -16.35
N SER A 142 1.04 -18.70 -16.57
CA SER A 142 0.71 -18.14 -17.90
C SER A 142 1.10 -16.67 -18.05
N ILE A 143 1.91 -16.16 -17.11
CA ILE A 143 2.43 -14.80 -17.13
C ILE A 143 3.54 -14.76 -18.20
N GLU A 144 3.58 -13.69 -19.01
CA GLU A 144 4.62 -13.52 -20.03
C GLU A 144 6.01 -13.41 -19.39
N ASP A 145 7.04 -13.96 -20.04
CA ASP A 145 8.40 -14.09 -19.48
C ASP A 145 9.06 -12.74 -19.14
N ASP A 146 8.54 -11.62 -19.66
CA ASP A 146 9.00 -10.26 -19.37
C ASP A 146 8.72 -9.83 -17.90
N ASP A 147 7.83 -10.54 -17.19
CA ASP A 147 7.58 -10.37 -15.75
C ASP A 147 8.42 -11.33 -14.87
N ILE A 148 9.38 -12.07 -15.45
CA ILE A 148 10.25 -12.94 -14.65
C ILE A 148 11.16 -12.08 -13.76
N PRO A 149 11.19 -12.35 -12.44
CA PRO A 149 12.09 -11.71 -11.50
C PRO A 149 13.53 -11.66 -12.00
N SER A 150 14.09 -10.46 -12.14
CA SER A 150 15.50 -10.35 -12.49
C SER A 150 16.37 -10.85 -11.32
N TYR A 151 17.57 -11.31 -11.64
CA TYR A 151 18.52 -11.80 -10.64
C TYR A 151 19.62 -10.76 -10.45
N GLN A 152 19.88 -10.36 -9.21
CA GLN A 152 21.13 -9.65 -8.90
C GLN A 152 22.32 -10.60 -9.04
N VAL A 153 22.13 -11.88 -8.68
CA VAL A 153 23.13 -12.95 -8.85
C VAL A 153 22.41 -14.24 -9.23
N PHE A 154 22.40 -14.59 -10.51
CA PHE A 154 21.78 -15.83 -10.96
C PHE A 154 22.58 -17.06 -10.51
N PRO A 155 21.95 -18.15 -10.04
CA PRO A 155 20.51 -18.35 -9.80
C PRO A 155 20.08 -18.13 -8.34
N LEU A 156 20.89 -17.47 -7.51
CA LEU A 156 20.71 -17.46 -6.06
C LEU A 156 20.01 -16.22 -5.50
N ILE A 157 20.27 -15.04 -6.05
CA ILE A 157 19.79 -13.76 -5.50
C ILE A 157 18.88 -13.10 -6.51
N ARG A 158 17.60 -13.01 -6.15
CA ARG A 158 16.59 -12.27 -6.90
C ARG A 158 16.68 -10.77 -6.59
N SER A 159 16.36 -9.93 -7.56
CA SER A 159 16.34 -8.46 -7.41
C SER A 159 15.03 -7.95 -6.79
N ASP A 160 13.95 -8.73 -6.89
CA ASP A 160 12.57 -8.31 -6.59
C ASP A 160 12.13 -8.56 -5.13
N GLY A 161 13.07 -8.86 -4.23
CA GLY A 161 12.71 -9.16 -2.85
C GLY A 161 13.88 -9.37 -1.89
N ILE A 162 13.53 -9.65 -0.64
CA ILE A 162 14.50 -9.95 0.42
C ILE A 162 14.97 -11.40 0.27
N ASN A 163 16.28 -11.59 0.15
CA ASN A 163 16.91 -12.90 0.07
C ASN A 163 17.54 -13.25 1.43
N ILE A 164 17.23 -14.43 1.99
CA ILE A 164 17.73 -14.86 3.29
C ILE A 164 18.63 -16.09 3.12
N LEU A 165 19.90 -15.97 3.50
CA LEU A 165 20.82 -17.11 3.63
C LEU A 165 20.76 -17.68 5.05
N PHE A 166 20.12 -18.84 5.21
CA PHE A 166 19.95 -19.50 6.49
C PHE A 166 20.79 -20.79 6.61
N GLY A 167 21.16 -21.13 7.84
CA GLY A 167 21.92 -22.34 8.17
C GLY A 167 22.50 -22.27 9.57
N ALA A 168 22.91 -23.41 10.12
CA ALA A 168 23.49 -23.48 11.46
C ALA A 168 24.76 -22.61 11.60
N GLY A 169 25.15 -22.32 12.84
CA GLY A 169 26.42 -21.64 13.13
C GLY A 169 27.61 -22.37 12.50
N ALA A 170 28.63 -21.61 12.10
CA ALA A 170 29.86 -22.12 11.47
C ALA A 170 29.72 -22.86 10.12
N GLN A 171 28.56 -22.81 9.46
CA GLN A 171 28.33 -23.44 8.14
C GLN A 171 28.78 -22.58 6.95
N GLY A 172 29.70 -21.63 7.14
CA GLY A 172 30.26 -20.84 6.04
C GLY A 172 29.35 -19.76 5.44
N LYS A 173 28.20 -19.43 6.05
CA LYS A 173 27.29 -18.37 5.55
C LYS A 173 28.02 -17.05 5.29
N SER A 174 28.83 -16.59 6.24
CA SER A 174 29.57 -15.35 6.11
C SER A 174 30.65 -15.43 5.03
N PHE A 175 31.21 -16.62 4.77
CA PHE A 175 32.12 -16.86 3.63
C PHE A 175 31.39 -16.77 2.30
N LEU A 176 30.25 -17.46 2.16
CA LEU A 176 29.43 -17.40 0.95
C LEU A 176 28.93 -15.97 0.68
N ALA A 177 28.43 -15.29 1.70
CA ALA A 177 27.98 -13.90 1.58
C ALA A 177 29.13 -12.98 1.14
N THR A 178 30.32 -13.11 1.73
CA THR A 178 31.49 -12.31 1.34
C THR A 178 31.92 -12.63 -0.10
N PHE A 179 31.89 -13.90 -0.50
CA PHE A 179 32.22 -14.32 -1.85
C PHE A 179 31.27 -13.71 -2.89
N ILE A 180 29.96 -13.80 -2.65
CA ILE A 180 28.94 -13.17 -3.48
C ILE A 180 29.15 -11.65 -3.58
N CYS A 181 29.44 -10.97 -2.47
CA CYS A 181 29.74 -9.53 -2.48
C CYS A 181 30.92 -9.20 -3.41
N MET A 182 31.96 -10.02 -3.40
CA MET A 182 33.11 -9.85 -4.29
C MET A 182 32.76 -10.06 -5.76
N LEU A 183 31.89 -11.03 -6.07
CA LEU A 183 31.41 -11.27 -7.43
C LEU A 183 30.60 -10.08 -7.94
N VAL A 184 29.65 -9.57 -7.16
CA VAL A 184 28.83 -8.39 -7.49
C VAL A 184 29.69 -7.13 -7.67
N GLN A 185 30.61 -6.86 -6.74
CA GLN A 185 31.49 -5.70 -6.85
C GLN A 185 32.39 -5.79 -8.09
N GLY A 186 32.82 -6.99 -8.46
CA GLY A 186 33.70 -7.25 -9.59
C GLY A 186 32.99 -7.40 -10.94
N GLY A 187 31.70 -7.74 -10.95
CA GLY A 187 30.99 -8.16 -12.17
C GLY A 187 31.59 -9.43 -12.79
N VAL A 188 32.01 -10.39 -11.96
CA VAL A 188 32.73 -11.59 -12.42
C VAL A 188 31.89 -12.84 -12.23
N ASP A 189 31.69 -13.58 -13.31
CA ASP A 189 31.06 -14.90 -13.27
C ASP A 189 32.01 -15.94 -12.66
N HIS A 190 31.54 -16.69 -11.67
CA HIS A 190 32.33 -17.76 -11.05
C HIS A 190 31.46 -18.81 -10.38
N ALA A 191 31.91 -20.06 -10.37
CA ALA A 191 31.22 -21.18 -9.70
C ALA A 191 29.73 -21.33 -10.08
N GLY A 192 29.38 -21.02 -11.33
CA GLY A 192 28.00 -21.06 -11.83
C GLY A 192 27.12 -19.89 -11.35
N LEU A 193 27.72 -18.87 -10.72
CA LEU A 193 27.06 -17.63 -10.35
C LEU A 193 27.37 -16.53 -11.35
N ALA A 194 26.34 -15.86 -11.84
CA ALA A 194 26.43 -14.74 -12.76
C ALA A 194 25.86 -13.47 -12.10
N PRO A 195 26.70 -12.58 -11.56
CA PRO A 195 26.25 -11.35 -10.91
C PRO A 195 26.04 -10.21 -11.92
N GLU A 196 25.04 -9.38 -11.67
CA GLU A 196 25.03 -8.02 -12.20
C GLU A 196 26.04 -7.16 -11.40
N GLN A 197 26.89 -6.42 -12.10
CA GLN A 197 27.91 -5.60 -11.43
C GLN A 197 27.27 -4.45 -10.65
N GLY A 198 27.66 -4.27 -9.40
CA GLY A 198 27.11 -3.20 -8.55
C GLY A 198 27.98 -2.88 -7.34
N ASN A 199 27.67 -1.78 -6.67
CA ASN A 199 28.32 -1.44 -5.40
C ASN A 199 27.71 -2.24 -4.26
N VAL A 200 28.56 -2.76 -3.35
CA VAL A 200 28.10 -3.60 -2.24
C VAL A 200 28.44 -2.99 -0.89
N LEU A 201 27.46 -2.95 0.02
CA LEU A 201 27.64 -2.63 1.43
C LEU A 201 27.49 -3.90 2.28
N TYR A 202 28.56 -4.31 2.96
CA TYR A 202 28.56 -5.48 3.85
C TYR A 202 28.52 -5.03 5.31
N LEU A 203 27.43 -5.34 6.01
CA LEU A 203 27.23 -5.03 7.43
C LEU A 203 27.40 -6.30 8.27
N ASP A 204 28.39 -6.32 9.16
CA ASP A 204 28.70 -7.46 10.02
C ASP A 204 28.59 -7.03 11.48
N TRP A 205 27.67 -7.67 12.22
CA TRP A 205 27.45 -7.42 13.65
C TRP A 205 28.07 -8.50 14.55
N GLU A 206 28.53 -9.61 13.98
CA GLU A 206 29.09 -10.74 14.74
C GLU A 206 30.62 -10.67 14.83
N ASP A 207 31.25 -10.16 13.78
CA ASP A 207 32.70 -10.27 13.56
C ASP A 207 33.39 -8.90 13.44
N SER A 208 34.72 -8.89 13.59
CA SER A 208 35.51 -7.68 13.40
C SER A 208 35.94 -7.47 11.93
N TRP A 209 36.23 -6.22 11.56
CA TRP A 209 36.79 -5.89 10.23
C TRP A 209 38.06 -6.67 9.88
N ARG A 210 38.86 -7.08 10.89
CA ARG A 210 40.06 -7.90 10.69
C ARG A 210 39.70 -9.31 10.23
N THR A 211 38.63 -9.89 10.78
CA THR A 211 38.13 -11.22 10.38
C THR A 211 37.65 -11.17 8.93
N VAL A 212 36.84 -10.17 8.59
CA VAL A 212 36.34 -9.96 7.21
C VAL A 212 37.49 -9.77 6.23
N ASN A 213 38.51 -8.96 6.57
CA ASN A 213 39.68 -8.77 5.71
C ASN A 213 40.46 -10.08 5.47
N LYS A 214 40.64 -10.92 6.51
CA LYS A 214 41.26 -12.25 6.35
C LYS A 214 40.45 -13.13 5.41
N ARG A 215 39.12 -13.13 5.55
CA ARG A 215 38.18 -13.88 4.71
C ARG A 215 38.29 -13.47 3.24
N ILE A 216 38.28 -12.17 2.95
CA ILE A 216 38.48 -11.64 1.59
C ILE A 216 39.83 -12.09 1.01
N LYS A 217 40.91 -12.00 1.80
CA LYS A 217 42.23 -12.46 1.36
C LYS A 217 42.28 -13.96 1.08
N ALA A 218 41.59 -14.78 1.87
CA ALA A 218 41.49 -16.22 1.66
C ALA A 218 40.70 -16.53 0.37
N LEU A 219 39.56 -15.89 0.17
CA LEU A 219 38.73 -16.04 -1.04
C LEU A 219 39.50 -15.65 -2.31
N ARG A 220 40.26 -14.55 -2.28
CA ARG A 220 41.10 -14.14 -3.42
C ARG A 220 42.18 -15.16 -3.79
N LYS A 221 42.63 -15.99 -2.85
CA LYS A 221 43.65 -17.02 -3.07
C LYS A 221 43.05 -18.38 -3.47
N GLY A 222 41.72 -18.51 -3.49
CA GLY A 222 41.05 -19.77 -3.82
C GLY A 222 40.88 -20.75 -2.66
N ASN A 223 40.72 -20.26 -1.41
CA ASN A 223 40.49 -21.08 -0.19
C ASN A 223 41.42 -22.31 -0.10
N ASN A 224 42.71 -22.08 0.18
CA ASN A 224 43.59 -23.11 0.75
C ASN A 224 43.46 -23.16 2.27
#